data_AF-A0AAE8QP63-F1
#
_entry.id   AF-A0AAE8QP63-F1
#
_cell.length_a   1.000
_cell.length_b   1.000
_cell.length_c   1.000
_cell.angle_alpha   90.00
_cell.angle_beta   90.00
_cell.angle_gamma   90.00
#
_symmetry.space_group_name_H-M   'P 1'
#
loop_
_entity.id
_entity.type
_entity.pdbx_description
1 polymer ?
#
loop_
_entity_poly.entity_id
_entity_poly.type
_entity_poly.pdbx_seq_one_letter_code
_entity_poly.pdbx_strand_id
1 'polypeptide(L)'
;MKKPAKKTWLLASALTLGMAVLTPLQAGATAVDTTNNVTIQIEQKITGTIKYFDGGSITLKGTDGKNYYIGLHNFSDKQIEQLKLAEGQEILVEGSIVKDYSDFFTFAVYKKSLPKEVTKEELVQLEKLFSDMKKAEKEENYEEMERIYQAMDNITRPYELANWQPEPFEEFINEAAFAEKNIVIKAQDKEQLKTLYSNWIKYVKENKTDEASENIDKIFTILEPYYQELYPPLTFEEYMADMNVDLTKEELAKLKTLYEEAQKAEKDKDEELAMKKWDAFYEILRPHFKPVPFEEYMADIEFSISNADYAKLKQHYEEAVALEQKGEDEKAGEQWEAFYKVLDPYYEANREILISPSKLTFNGQDFTPEPETN
;
A
#
# COMPACT_ATOMS: atom_id res chain seq x y z
N MET A 1 -9.91 10.38 -1.67
CA MET A 1 -8.91 11.47 -1.83
C MET A 1 -7.66 11.11 -1.03
N LYS A 2 -6.48 11.23 -1.64
CA LYS A 2 -5.17 10.95 -1.01
C LYS A 2 -4.91 11.95 0.13
N LYS A 3 -4.39 11.45 1.27
CA LYS A 3 -3.95 12.26 2.42
C LYS A 3 -2.90 13.30 1.97
N PRO A 4 -2.95 14.57 2.40
CA PRO A 4 -1.84 15.49 2.22
C PRO A 4 -0.74 15.16 3.25
N ALA A 5 0.37 14.61 2.78
CA ALA A 5 1.60 14.48 3.58
C ALA A 5 2.16 15.89 3.83
N LYS A 6 1.97 16.41 5.04
CA LYS A 6 2.63 17.65 5.46
C LYS A 6 4.13 17.36 5.69
N LYS A 7 4.97 18.02 4.90
CA LYS A 7 6.39 18.27 5.20
C LYS A 7 6.48 18.96 6.56
N THR A 8 7.21 18.39 7.53
CA THR A 8 7.74 19.19 8.65
C THR A 8 9.08 18.62 9.10
N TRP A 9 10.14 19.36 8.80
CA TRP A 9 11.46 19.19 9.40
C TRP A 9 11.47 19.74 10.83
N LEU A 10 11.93 18.91 11.77
CA LEU A 10 12.74 19.18 12.96
C LEU A 10 12.50 20.47 13.79
N LEU A 11 12.14 20.26 15.06
CA LEU A 11 12.75 20.99 16.17
C LEU A 11 12.70 20.15 17.47
N ALA A 12 13.88 19.73 17.90
CA ALA A 12 14.14 19.17 19.22
C ALA A 12 13.72 20.15 20.32
N SER A 13 13.03 19.65 21.35
CA SER A 13 13.10 20.24 22.68
C SER A 13 12.93 19.15 23.74
N ALA A 14 13.91 19.12 24.64
CA ALA A 14 14.09 18.15 25.68
C ALA A 14 13.18 18.42 26.90
N LEU A 15 12.82 17.34 27.60
CA LEU A 15 12.60 17.20 29.05
C LEU A 15 11.67 18.19 29.77
N THR A 16 10.59 17.67 30.37
CA THR A 16 10.42 17.79 31.83
C THR A 16 9.57 16.66 32.42
N LEU A 17 10.08 16.12 33.53
CA LEU A 17 9.52 15.08 34.40
C LEU A 17 8.19 15.49 35.04
N GLY A 18 7.29 14.52 35.22
CA GLY A 18 6.09 14.66 36.03
C GLY A 18 5.63 13.31 36.57
N MET A 19 6.23 12.88 37.68
CA MET A 19 5.81 11.71 38.46
C MET A 19 4.35 11.83 38.90
N ALA A 20 3.54 10.83 38.60
CA ALA A 20 2.33 10.53 39.36
C ALA A 20 2.31 9.02 39.64
N VAL A 21 2.69 8.70 40.87
CA VAL A 21 2.62 7.38 41.48
C VAL A 21 1.15 7.03 41.68
N LEU A 22 0.69 5.93 41.09
CA LEU A 22 -0.51 5.23 41.54
C LEU A 22 -0.11 3.80 41.92
N THR A 23 0.05 3.59 43.23
CA THR A 23 0.20 2.28 43.86
C THR A 23 -1.11 1.49 43.76
N PRO A 24 -1.09 0.21 43.35
CA PRO A 24 -2.12 -0.75 43.70
C PRO A 24 -1.81 -1.35 45.08
N LEU A 25 -2.73 -1.17 46.02
CA LEU A 25 -2.72 -1.84 47.33
C LEU A 25 -3.17 -3.31 47.15
N GLN A 26 -2.18 -4.19 47.30
CA GLN A 26 -2.19 -5.51 47.96
C GLN A 26 -3.12 -6.66 47.56
N ALA A 27 -2.43 -7.77 47.26
CA ALA A 27 -2.49 -9.12 47.87
C ALA A 27 -2.85 -10.22 46.86
N GLY A 28 -2.07 -11.26 46.60
CA GLY A 28 -0.76 -11.66 47.08
C GLY A 28 -0.50 -13.07 46.53
N ALA A 29 0.59 -13.23 45.76
CA ALA A 29 1.29 -14.49 45.56
C ALA A 29 2.65 -14.14 44.96
N THR A 30 3.67 -14.14 45.82
CA THR A 30 5.08 -14.04 45.44
C THR A 30 5.45 -15.16 44.47
N ALA A 31 5.87 -14.78 43.26
CA ALA A 31 6.76 -15.60 42.45
C ALA A 31 8.02 -14.76 42.16
N VAL A 32 9.14 -15.41 42.37
CA VAL A 32 10.50 -14.86 42.48
C VAL A 32 10.95 -14.18 41.18
N ASP A 33 11.54 -13.01 41.33
CA ASP A 33 12.21 -12.25 40.29
C ASP A 33 13.44 -13.01 39.80
N THR A 34 13.39 -13.54 38.58
CA THR A 34 14.59 -13.97 37.85
C THR A 34 14.70 -13.12 36.59
N THR A 35 15.65 -12.20 36.62
CA THR A 35 16.15 -11.41 35.50
C THR A 35 16.67 -12.31 34.39
N ASN A 36 15.77 -12.67 33.48
CA ASN A 36 16.06 -12.99 32.09
C ASN A 36 14.93 -12.32 31.29
N ASN A 37 15.27 -11.54 30.26
CA ASN A 37 14.31 -10.99 29.29
C ASN A 37 13.69 -12.12 28.44
N VAL A 38 13.03 -13.08 29.09
CA VAL A 38 12.11 -13.99 28.42
C VAL A 38 10.82 -13.20 28.32
N THR A 39 10.60 -12.57 27.17
CA THR A 39 9.27 -12.11 26.81
C THR A 39 8.41 -13.36 26.71
N ILE A 40 7.72 -13.73 27.79
CA ILE A 40 6.76 -14.84 27.77
C ILE A 40 5.66 -14.39 26.80
N GLN A 41 5.75 -14.82 25.54
CA GLN A 41 4.65 -14.66 24.60
C GLN A 41 3.52 -15.55 25.10
N ILE A 42 2.53 -14.94 25.75
CA ILE A 42 1.38 -15.67 26.28
C ILE A 42 0.57 -16.18 25.09
N GLU A 43 0.62 -17.49 24.87
CA GLU A 43 -0.20 -18.16 23.87
C GLU A 43 -1.68 -17.91 24.16
N GLN A 44 -2.34 -17.23 23.22
CA GLN A 44 -3.76 -16.97 23.22
C GLN A 44 -4.48 -18.15 22.55
N LYS A 45 -5.70 -18.42 23.01
CA LYS A 45 -6.61 -19.35 22.37
C LYS A 45 -7.90 -18.60 22.06
N ILE A 46 -8.19 -18.42 20.77
CA ILE A 46 -9.24 -17.55 20.26
C ILE A 46 -10.19 -18.40 19.43
N THR A 47 -11.46 -18.44 19.81
CA THR A 47 -12.54 -18.93 18.94
C THR A 47 -13.26 -17.73 18.36
N GLY A 48 -13.45 -17.70 17.04
CA GLY A 48 -14.11 -16.60 16.37
C GLY A 48 -14.72 -16.99 15.03
N THR A 49 -15.53 -16.07 14.50
CA THR A 49 -16.14 -16.18 13.18
C THR A 49 -15.32 -15.39 12.16
N ILE A 50 -15.03 -16.01 11.03
CA ILE A 50 -14.33 -15.38 9.90
C ILE A 50 -15.21 -14.27 9.34
N LYS A 51 -14.67 -13.05 9.33
CA LYS A 51 -15.30 -11.87 8.72
C LYS A 51 -14.81 -11.65 7.30
N TYR A 52 -13.52 -11.83 7.12
CA TYR A 52 -12.84 -11.64 5.85
C TYR A 52 -11.58 -12.51 5.85
N PHE A 53 -11.15 -12.94 4.68
CA PHE A 53 -9.88 -13.62 4.50
C PHE A 53 -9.30 -13.27 3.14
N ASP A 54 -7.98 -13.22 3.07
CA ASP A 54 -7.21 -13.17 1.85
C ASP A 54 -6.08 -14.21 1.91
N GLY A 55 -5.28 -14.30 0.85
CA GLY A 55 -4.20 -15.30 0.77
C GLY A 55 -3.14 -15.18 1.86
N GLY A 56 -3.07 -14.05 2.58
CA GLY A 56 -2.07 -13.81 3.62
C GLY A 56 -2.65 -13.75 5.05
N SER A 57 -3.97 -13.64 5.22
CA SER A 57 -4.55 -13.32 6.52
C SER A 57 -6.03 -13.65 6.69
N ILE A 58 -6.48 -13.64 7.94
CA ILE A 58 -7.88 -13.78 8.32
C ILE A 58 -8.25 -12.70 9.33
N THR A 59 -9.34 -11.97 9.10
CA THR A 59 -9.96 -11.13 10.12
C THR A 59 -11.07 -11.92 10.82
N LEU A 60 -10.99 -12.00 12.15
CA LEU A 60 -11.94 -12.71 12.99
C LEU A 60 -12.70 -11.77 13.92
N LYS A 61 -13.99 -12.04 14.08
CA LYS A 61 -14.74 -11.57 15.25
C LYS A 61 -14.70 -12.65 16.32
N GLY A 62 -13.97 -12.40 17.41
CA GLY A 62 -13.88 -13.32 18.53
C GLY A 62 -15.21 -13.49 19.24
N THR A 63 -15.41 -14.64 19.86
CA THR A 63 -16.56 -14.92 20.75
C THR A 63 -16.59 -14.02 21.98
N ASP A 64 -15.46 -13.40 22.32
CA ASP A 64 -15.33 -12.37 23.36
C ASP A 64 -15.72 -10.95 22.87
N GLY A 65 -16.13 -10.82 21.60
CA GLY A 65 -16.54 -9.58 20.98
C GLY A 65 -15.40 -8.72 20.42
N LYS A 66 -14.13 -9.13 20.56
CA LYS A 66 -12.98 -8.38 20.03
C LYS A 66 -12.71 -8.72 18.55
N ASN A 67 -12.01 -7.83 17.87
CA ASN A 67 -11.56 -8.05 16.49
C ASN A 67 -10.12 -8.56 16.52
N TYR A 68 -9.82 -9.53 15.66
CA TYR A 68 -8.49 -10.13 15.55
C TYR A 68 -8.05 -10.18 14.11
N TYR A 69 -6.77 -9.91 13.89
CA TYR A 69 -6.10 -10.16 12.63
C TYR A 69 -5.16 -11.34 12.80
N ILE A 70 -5.31 -12.36 11.98
CA ILE A 70 -4.53 -13.59 12.04
C ILE A 70 -3.62 -13.63 10.82
N GLY A 71 -2.32 -13.45 11.02
CA GLY A 71 -1.34 -13.49 9.93
C GLY A 71 -1.01 -14.93 9.52
N LEU A 72 -1.29 -15.32 8.28
CA LEU A 72 -1.07 -16.69 7.79
C LEU A 72 0.30 -16.89 7.13
N HIS A 73 1.16 -15.87 7.10
CA HIS A 73 2.42 -15.89 6.34
C HIS A 73 3.38 -17.04 6.68
N ASN A 74 3.30 -17.62 7.88
CA ASN A 74 4.11 -18.77 8.28
C ASN A 74 3.55 -20.12 7.75
N PHE A 75 2.29 -20.18 7.33
CA PHE A 75 1.72 -21.33 6.64
C PHE A 75 2.19 -21.35 5.17
N SER A 76 2.18 -22.52 4.54
CA SER A 76 2.39 -22.61 3.08
C SER A 76 1.10 -22.39 2.32
N ASP A 77 1.22 -21.92 1.08
CA ASP A 77 0.06 -21.69 0.18
C ASP A 77 -0.83 -22.94 0.09
N LYS A 78 -0.21 -24.12 0.03
CA LYS A 78 -0.91 -25.40 0.02
C LYS A 78 -1.72 -25.66 1.29
N GLN A 79 -1.24 -25.24 2.47
CA GLN A 79 -2.02 -25.34 3.71
C GLN A 79 -3.19 -24.36 3.69
N ILE A 80 -2.96 -23.13 3.23
CA ILE A 80 -4.00 -22.10 3.14
C ILE A 80 -5.11 -22.52 2.18
N GLU A 81 -4.76 -23.06 1.00
CA GLU A 81 -5.71 -23.62 0.03
C GLU A 81 -6.54 -24.78 0.62
N GLN A 82 -5.93 -25.62 1.47
CA GLN A 82 -6.63 -26.74 2.10
C GLN A 82 -7.66 -26.31 3.14
N LEU A 83 -7.46 -25.15 3.79
CA LEU A 83 -8.41 -24.62 4.75
C LEU A 83 -9.78 -24.34 4.13
N LYS A 84 -9.85 -24.04 2.81
CA LYS A 84 -11.10 -23.71 2.09
C LYS A 84 -11.98 -22.73 2.88
N LEU A 85 -11.36 -21.65 3.34
CA LEU A 85 -11.99 -20.65 4.19
C LEU A 85 -13.16 -19.99 3.46
N ALA A 86 -14.18 -19.62 4.23
CA ALA A 86 -15.32 -18.83 3.81
C ALA A 86 -15.81 -17.95 4.97
N GLU A 87 -16.33 -16.79 4.64
CA GLU A 87 -16.93 -15.87 5.62
C GLU A 87 -18.08 -16.55 6.38
N GLY A 88 -18.21 -16.21 7.66
CA GLY A 88 -19.23 -16.77 8.55
C GLY A 88 -18.88 -18.12 9.18
N GLN A 89 -17.76 -18.76 8.78
CA GLN A 89 -17.32 -20.01 9.40
C GLN A 89 -16.59 -19.76 10.73
N GLU A 90 -16.69 -20.73 11.64
CA GLU A 90 -15.97 -20.70 12.92
C GLU A 90 -14.58 -21.31 12.78
N ILE A 91 -13.59 -20.69 13.42
CA ILE A 91 -12.22 -21.18 13.50
C ILE A 91 -11.69 -20.98 14.91
N LEU A 92 -10.84 -21.91 15.34
CA LEU A 92 -10.08 -21.80 16.57
C LEU A 92 -8.61 -21.50 16.21
N VAL A 93 -8.05 -20.47 16.83
CA VAL A 93 -6.66 -20.03 16.64
C VAL A 93 -5.94 -20.13 17.98
N GLU A 94 -4.78 -20.76 17.96
CA GLU A 94 -3.79 -20.69 19.03
C GLU A 94 -2.57 -19.92 18.49
N GLY A 95 -2.03 -18.98 19.26
CA GLY A 95 -0.94 -18.13 18.77
C GLY A 95 -0.55 -17.02 19.72
N SER A 96 0.47 -16.24 19.36
CA SER A 96 0.96 -15.13 20.17
C SER A 96 0.52 -13.78 19.64
N ILE A 97 0.34 -12.81 20.55
CA ILE A 97 0.06 -11.43 20.17
C ILE A 97 1.34 -10.78 19.64
N VAL A 98 1.22 -10.13 18.49
CA VAL A 98 2.28 -9.27 17.93
C VAL A 98 1.87 -7.79 18.03
N LYS A 99 2.84 -6.88 17.97
CA LYS A 99 2.58 -5.45 18.23
C LYS A 99 2.25 -4.68 16.97
N ASP A 100 2.84 -5.09 15.86
CA ASP A 100 2.79 -4.39 14.59
C ASP A 100 2.59 -5.38 13.43
N TYR A 101 1.93 -4.96 12.36
CA TYR A 101 1.74 -5.81 11.17
C TYR A 101 3.08 -6.24 10.57
N SER A 102 4.11 -5.40 10.69
CA SER A 102 5.45 -5.71 10.20
C SER A 102 6.11 -6.87 10.97
N ASP A 103 5.64 -7.21 12.18
CA ASP A 103 6.14 -8.36 12.95
C ASP A 103 5.66 -9.71 12.35
N PHE A 104 4.66 -9.70 11.46
CA PHE A 104 4.26 -10.90 10.70
C PHE A 104 5.28 -11.32 9.63
N PHE A 105 6.04 -10.36 9.12
CA PHE A 105 7.11 -10.60 8.17
C PHE A 105 8.35 -10.99 8.95
N THR A 106 8.49 -12.28 9.20
CA THR A 106 9.67 -12.86 9.84
C THR A 106 10.74 -13.20 8.81
N PHE A 107 11.95 -13.54 9.25
CA PHE A 107 12.97 -14.04 8.33
C PHE A 107 12.53 -15.35 7.65
N ALA A 108 11.77 -16.21 8.33
CA ALA A 108 11.22 -17.42 7.74
C ALA A 108 10.26 -17.11 6.57
N VAL A 109 9.46 -16.05 6.68
CA VAL A 109 8.59 -15.57 5.59
C VAL A 109 9.45 -15.03 4.44
N TYR A 110 10.43 -14.16 4.73
CA TYR A 110 11.34 -13.62 3.73
C TYR A 110 12.11 -14.73 2.99
N LYS A 111 12.58 -15.76 3.70
CA LYS A 111 13.30 -16.92 3.15
C LYS A 111 12.50 -17.63 2.05
N LYS A 112 11.16 -17.65 2.10
CA LYS A 112 10.31 -18.26 1.06
C LYS A 112 10.45 -17.59 -0.30
N SER A 113 10.76 -16.29 -0.33
CA SER A 113 10.96 -15.51 -1.57
C SER A 113 12.38 -15.57 -2.13
N LEU A 114 13.33 -16.13 -1.38
CA LEU A 114 14.72 -16.18 -1.82
C LEU A 114 14.92 -17.18 -2.96
N PRO A 115 15.84 -16.89 -3.91
CA PRO A 115 16.28 -17.89 -4.88
C PRO A 115 16.76 -19.16 -4.19
N LYS A 116 16.40 -20.34 -4.74
CA LYS A 116 16.66 -21.64 -4.09
C LYS A 116 18.15 -21.97 -4.00
N GLU A 117 18.95 -21.30 -4.82
CA GLU A 117 20.40 -21.48 -4.95
C GLU A 117 21.20 -20.71 -3.89
N VAL A 118 20.58 -19.81 -3.11
CA VAL A 118 21.25 -19.08 -2.03
C VAL A 118 21.86 -20.05 -1.02
N THR A 119 23.13 -19.84 -0.69
CA THR A 119 23.89 -20.75 0.17
C THR A 119 23.49 -20.62 1.65
N LYS A 120 23.85 -21.63 2.46
CA LYS A 120 23.59 -21.59 3.91
C LYS A 120 24.34 -20.43 4.58
N GLU A 121 25.54 -20.14 4.13
CA GLU A 121 26.37 -19.05 4.64
C GLU A 121 25.77 -17.68 4.31
N GLU A 122 25.21 -17.51 3.11
CA GLU A 122 24.50 -16.28 2.72
C GLU A 122 23.17 -16.14 3.44
N LEU A 123 22.44 -17.25 3.69
CA LEU A 123 21.22 -17.22 4.50
C LEU A 123 21.47 -16.64 5.90
N VAL A 124 22.58 -17.04 6.55
CA VAL A 124 22.96 -16.48 7.86
C VAL A 124 23.25 -14.97 7.78
N GLN A 125 23.86 -14.51 6.68
CA GLN A 125 24.11 -13.09 6.46
C GLN A 125 22.81 -12.32 6.23
N LEU A 126 21.92 -12.86 5.41
CA LEU A 126 20.60 -12.30 5.13
C LEU A 126 19.73 -12.25 6.39
N GLU A 127 19.79 -13.25 7.26
CA GLU A 127 19.05 -13.24 8.54
C GLU A 127 19.51 -12.11 9.46
N LYS A 128 20.81 -11.88 9.51
CA LYS A 128 21.38 -10.76 10.25
C LYS A 128 20.95 -9.42 9.65
N LEU A 129 21.10 -9.24 8.34
CA LEU A 129 20.69 -8.01 7.64
C LEU A 129 19.20 -7.75 7.79
N PHE A 130 18.37 -8.80 7.71
CA PHE A 130 16.94 -8.71 7.95
C PHE A 130 16.62 -8.22 9.37
N SER A 131 17.32 -8.74 10.38
CA SER A 131 17.17 -8.29 11.77
C SER A 131 17.58 -6.83 11.95
N ASP A 132 18.69 -6.43 11.32
CA ASP A 132 19.16 -5.04 11.32
C ASP A 132 18.15 -4.12 10.61
N MET A 133 17.52 -4.57 9.51
CA MET A 133 16.46 -3.86 8.80
C MET A 133 15.25 -3.61 9.69
N LYS A 134 14.75 -4.66 10.37
CA LYS A 134 13.61 -4.56 11.30
C LYS A 134 13.88 -3.58 12.43
N LYS A 135 15.14 -3.46 12.86
CA LYS A 135 15.54 -2.47 13.86
C LYS A 135 15.53 -1.06 13.28
N ALA A 136 16.13 -0.85 12.10
CA ALA A 136 16.17 0.45 11.43
C ALA A 136 14.75 0.98 11.12
N GLU A 137 13.83 0.09 10.70
CA GLU A 137 12.41 0.41 10.49
C GLU A 137 11.74 0.94 11.76
N LYS A 138 11.95 0.26 12.90
CA LYS A 138 11.40 0.70 14.21
C LYS A 138 11.97 2.02 14.71
N GLU A 139 13.17 2.37 14.24
CA GLU A 139 13.84 3.63 14.53
C GLU A 139 13.54 4.73 13.47
N GLU A 140 12.73 4.42 12.45
CA GLU A 140 12.44 5.30 11.30
C GLU A 140 13.72 5.80 10.59
N ASN A 141 14.79 4.99 10.60
CA ASN A 141 16.08 5.34 10.02
C ASN A 141 16.18 4.92 8.54
N TYR A 142 15.61 5.74 7.66
CA TYR A 142 15.51 5.44 6.23
C TYR A 142 16.85 5.29 5.50
N GLU A 143 17.89 6.03 5.89
CA GLU A 143 19.23 5.93 5.28
C GLU A 143 19.86 4.57 5.57
N GLU A 144 19.74 4.11 6.82
CA GLU A 144 20.22 2.78 7.22
C GLU A 144 19.41 1.68 6.56
N MET A 145 18.08 1.84 6.45
CA MET A 145 17.24 0.90 5.70
C MET A 145 17.71 0.77 4.25
N GLU A 146 17.95 1.87 3.54
CA GLU A 146 18.44 1.84 2.16
C GLU A 146 19.78 1.08 2.04
N ARG A 147 20.72 1.37 2.94
CA ARG A 147 22.03 0.69 2.97
C ARG A 147 21.89 -0.81 3.19
N ILE A 148 21.01 -1.24 4.10
CA ILE A 148 20.78 -2.65 4.37
C ILE A 148 20.07 -3.32 3.19
N TYR A 149 19.07 -2.67 2.57
CA TYR A 149 18.40 -3.18 1.37
C TYR A 149 19.41 -3.43 0.24
N GLN A 150 20.32 -2.48 -0.02
CA GLN A 150 21.39 -2.66 -1.00
C GLN A 150 22.32 -3.82 -0.64
N ALA A 151 22.66 -4.01 0.65
CA ALA A 151 23.48 -5.13 1.08
C ALA A 151 22.78 -6.48 0.88
N MET A 152 21.47 -6.55 1.13
CA MET A 152 20.65 -7.75 0.88
C MET A 152 20.55 -8.03 -0.62
N ASP A 153 20.27 -7.01 -1.44
CA ASP A 153 20.22 -7.11 -2.91
C ASP A 153 21.55 -7.61 -3.49
N ASN A 154 22.69 -7.11 -3.01
CA ASN A 154 24.01 -7.60 -3.46
C ASN A 154 24.21 -9.11 -3.24
N ILE A 155 23.53 -9.71 -2.26
CA ILE A 155 23.56 -11.16 -2.02
C ILE A 155 22.58 -11.89 -2.95
N THR A 156 21.35 -11.40 -3.11
CA THR A 156 20.30 -12.13 -3.84
C THR A 156 20.34 -11.90 -5.35
N ARG A 157 20.72 -10.70 -5.79
CA ARG A 157 20.72 -10.25 -7.18
C ARG A 157 21.47 -11.17 -8.15
N PRO A 158 22.66 -11.72 -7.84
CA PRO A 158 23.32 -12.65 -8.75
C PRO A 158 22.46 -13.88 -9.09
N TYR A 159 21.71 -14.39 -8.11
CA TYR A 159 20.82 -15.53 -8.29
C TYR A 159 19.55 -15.14 -9.05
N GLU A 160 18.98 -13.97 -8.74
CA GLU A 160 17.84 -13.41 -9.48
C GLU A 160 18.17 -13.21 -10.96
N LEU A 161 19.33 -12.62 -11.27
CA LEU A 161 19.80 -12.40 -12.63
C LEU A 161 20.09 -13.71 -13.38
N ALA A 162 20.62 -14.72 -12.68
CA ALA A 162 20.87 -16.05 -13.25
C ALA A 162 19.56 -16.77 -13.61
N ASN A 163 18.53 -16.62 -12.78
CA ASN A 163 17.22 -17.24 -12.96
C ASN A 163 16.29 -16.41 -13.87
N TRP A 164 16.60 -15.14 -14.10
CA TRP A 164 15.78 -14.25 -14.92
C TRP A 164 15.69 -14.71 -16.39
N GLN A 165 14.45 -14.95 -16.82
CA GLN A 165 14.08 -15.19 -18.20
C GLN A 165 13.42 -13.93 -18.74
N PRO A 166 14.10 -13.14 -19.60
CA PRO A 166 13.46 -11.99 -20.22
C PRO A 166 12.31 -12.46 -21.12
N GLU A 167 11.24 -11.70 -21.15
CA GLU A 167 10.14 -11.90 -22.09
C GLU A 167 10.62 -11.74 -23.55
N PRO A 168 9.88 -12.24 -24.55
CA PRO A 168 10.19 -11.96 -25.95
C PRO A 168 10.12 -10.46 -26.26
N PHE A 169 10.91 -10.00 -27.23
CA PHE A 169 10.94 -8.58 -27.63
C PHE A 169 9.55 -8.01 -27.93
N GLU A 170 8.73 -8.78 -28.65
CA GLU A 170 7.38 -8.38 -29.06
C GLU A 170 6.44 -8.18 -27.86
N GLU A 171 6.64 -8.93 -26.77
CA GLU A 171 5.90 -8.76 -25.50
C GLU A 171 6.41 -7.54 -24.74
N PHE A 172 7.73 -7.38 -24.65
CA PHE A 172 8.38 -6.25 -23.97
C PHE A 172 7.94 -4.89 -24.54
N ILE A 173 7.88 -4.75 -25.87
CA ILE A 173 7.39 -3.50 -26.48
C ILE A 173 5.85 -3.43 -26.54
N ASN A 174 5.14 -4.44 -26.05
CA ASN A 174 3.69 -4.58 -26.14
C ASN A 174 3.18 -4.36 -27.58
N GLU A 175 3.77 -5.09 -28.55
CA GLU A 175 3.46 -4.92 -29.97
C GLU A 175 1.96 -5.12 -30.27
N ALA A 176 1.30 -5.97 -29.47
CA ALA A 176 -0.13 -6.20 -29.56
C ALA A 176 -0.96 -4.91 -29.38
N ALA A 177 -0.64 -4.07 -28.39
CA ALA A 177 -1.37 -2.83 -28.14
C ALA A 177 -1.30 -1.87 -29.35
N PHE A 178 -0.13 -1.74 -29.98
CA PHE A 178 0.02 -0.95 -31.20
C PHE A 178 -0.79 -1.54 -32.37
N ALA A 179 -0.71 -2.86 -32.57
CA ALA A 179 -1.42 -3.55 -33.64
C ALA A 179 -2.95 -3.42 -33.52
N GLU A 180 -3.50 -3.49 -32.30
CA GLU A 180 -4.94 -3.31 -32.03
C GLU A 180 -5.46 -1.94 -32.49
N LYS A 181 -4.62 -0.90 -32.46
CA LYS A 181 -4.94 0.44 -32.95
C LYS A 181 -4.47 0.69 -34.39
N ASN A 182 -4.01 -0.34 -35.10
CA ASN A 182 -3.42 -0.25 -36.45
C ASN A 182 -2.18 0.65 -36.53
N ILE A 183 -1.45 0.82 -35.44
CA ILE A 183 -0.21 1.60 -35.38
C ILE A 183 0.94 0.67 -35.74
N VAL A 184 1.70 1.02 -36.77
CA VAL A 184 2.79 0.20 -37.28
C VAL A 184 4.12 0.84 -36.92
N ILE A 185 4.88 0.19 -36.05
CA ILE A 185 6.27 0.58 -35.76
C ILE A 185 7.09 0.43 -37.05
N LYS A 186 7.75 1.50 -37.46
CA LYS A 186 8.56 1.51 -38.69
C LYS A 186 9.63 0.43 -38.60
N ALA A 187 9.87 -0.26 -39.72
CA ALA A 187 10.83 -1.36 -39.78
C ALA A 187 12.23 -0.97 -39.27
N GLN A 188 12.71 0.23 -39.62
CA GLN A 188 14.00 0.73 -39.14
C GLN A 188 14.02 0.89 -37.61
N ASP A 189 12.96 1.43 -37.03
CA ASP A 189 12.85 1.62 -35.58
C ASP A 189 12.75 0.27 -34.88
N LYS A 190 11.99 -0.68 -35.46
CA LYS A 190 11.87 -2.05 -34.94
C LYS A 190 13.23 -2.77 -34.87
N GLU A 191 14.08 -2.64 -35.89
CA GLU A 191 15.43 -3.20 -35.88
C GLU A 191 16.33 -2.56 -34.81
N GLN A 192 16.24 -1.24 -34.64
CA GLN A 192 16.97 -0.54 -33.58
C GLN A 192 16.50 -0.95 -32.18
N LEU A 193 15.19 -1.04 -31.97
CA LEU A 193 14.58 -1.49 -30.71
C LEU A 193 15.00 -2.92 -30.36
N LYS A 194 15.00 -3.85 -31.33
CA LYS A 194 15.49 -5.23 -31.12
C LYS A 194 16.94 -5.27 -30.67
N THR A 195 17.78 -4.42 -31.25
CA THR A 195 19.20 -4.30 -30.89
C THR A 195 19.36 -3.75 -29.48
N LEU A 196 18.66 -2.66 -29.16
CA LEU A 196 18.70 -2.05 -27.82
C LEU A 196 18.16 -3.01 -26.76
N TYR A 197 17.09 -3.74 -27.04
CA TYR A 197 16.50 -4.74 -26.14
C TYR A 197 17.48 -5.88 -25.83
N SER A 198 18.12 -6.42 -26.87
CA SER A 198 19.13 -7.47 -26.73
C SER A 198 20.33 -6.99 -25.90
N ASN A 199 20.77 -5.74 -26.11
CA ASN A 199 21.84 -5.13 -25.34
C ASN A 199 21.42 -4.89 -23.88
N TRP A 200 20.21 -4.39 -23.65
CA TRP A 200 19.67 -4.19 -22.32
C TRP A 200 19.66 -5.49 -21.52
N ILE A 201 19.10 -6.59 -22.07
CA ILE A 201 19.13 -7.91 -21.43
C ILE A 201 20.56 -8.32 -21.07
N LYS A 202 21.50 -8.15 -22.01
CA LYS A 202 22.91 -8.47 -21.78
C LYS A 202 23.48 -7.68 -20.61
N TYR A 203 23.27 -6.37 -20.58
CA TYR A 203 23.79 -5.50 -19.52
C TYR A 203 23.16 -5.79 -18.16
N VAL A 204 21.85 -6.08 -18.12
CA VAL A 204 21.17 -6.51 -16.89
C VAL A 204 21.80 -7.81 -16.36
N LYS A 205 22.01 -8.82 -17.22
CA LYS A 205 22.65 -10.08 -16.83
C LYS A 205 24.12 -9.93 -16.39
N GLU A 206 24.82 -8.96 -16.97
CA GLU A 206 26.19 -8.59 -16.57
C GLU A 206 26.23 -7.67 -15.34
N ASN A 207 25.07 -7.34 -14.75
CA ASN A 207 24.90 -6.40 -13.65
C ASN A 207 25.50 -5.00 -13.91
N LYS A 208 25.34 -4.51 -15.15
CA LYS A 208 25.80 -3.20 -15.64
C LYS A 208 24.63 -2.24 -15.71
N THR A 209 24.26 -1.69 -14.55
CA THR A 209 23.03 -0.90 -14.38
C THR A 209 23.00 0.37 -15.23
N ASP A 210 24.10 1.10 -15.33
CA ASP A 210 24.15 2.36 -16.09
C ASP A 210 23.95 2.11 -17.58
N GLU A 211 24.67 1.14 -18.15
CA GLU A 211 24.51 0.77 -19.56
C GLU A 211 23.13 0.18 -19.86
N ALA A 212 22.56 -0.59 -18.93
CA ALA A 212 21.19 -1.07 -19.04
C ALA A 212 20.19 0.10 -19.08
N SER A 213 20.32 1.07 -18.16
CA SER A 213 19.46 2.26 -18.10
C SER A 213 19.51 3.05 -19.40
N GLU A 214 20.71 3.32 -19.93
CA GLU A 214 20.86 4.04 -21.19
C GLU A 214 20.16 3.37 -22.38
N ASN A 215 20.13 2.02 -22.42
CA ASN A 215 19.44 1.31 -23.50
C ASN A 215 17.93 1.40 -23.36
N ILE A 216 17.41 1.32 -22.13
CA ILE A 216 15.99 1.51 -21.83
C ILE A 216 15.52 2.93 -22.17
N ASP A 217 16.29 3.95 -21.81
CA ASP A 217 15.95 5.34 -22.13
C ASP A 217 15.87 5.56 -23.65
N LYS A 218 16.79 4.95 -24.40
CA LYS A 218 16.78 4.99 -25.88
C LYS A 218 15.59 4.25 -26.46
N ILE A 219 15.21 3.10 -25.89
CA ILE A 219 14.00 2.36 -26.28
C ILE A 219 12.78 3.25 -26.13
N PHE A 220 12.57 3.86 -24.95
CA PHE A 220 11.41 4.72 -24.70
C PHE A 220 11.43 5.98 -25.56
N THR A 221 12.60 6.57 -25.81
CA THR A 221 12.73 7.71 -26.72
C THR A 221 12.27 7.37 -28.16
N ILE A 222 12.59 6.18 -28.66
CA ILE A 222 12.15 5.71 -29.99
C ILE A 222 10.64 5.41 -29.98
N LEU A 223 10.12 4.83 -28.90
CA LEU A 223 8.72 4.47 -28.77
C LEU A 223 7.78 5.65 -28.51
N GLU A 224 8.28 6.75 -27.93
CA GLU A 224 7.51 7.94 -27.58
C GLU A 224 6.51 8.39 -28.66
N PRO A 225 6.88 8.64 -29.93
CA PRO A 225 5.91 9.04 -30.95
C PRO A 225 4.82 8.01 -31.21
N TYR A 226 5.12 6.71 -31.06
CA TYR A 226 4.13 5.65 -31.19
C TYR A 226 3.19 5.59 -29.99
N TYR A 227 3.70 5.84 -28.77
CA TYR A 227 2.87 5.94 -27.58
C TYR A 227 1.92 7.13 -27.65
N GLN A 228 2.35 8.26 -28.20
CA GLN A 228 1.50 9.42 -28.44
C GLN A 228 0.38 9.13 -29.47
N GLU A 229 0.63 8.23 -30.43
CA GLU A 229 -0.40 7.77 -31.37
C GLU A 229 -1.32 6.71 -30.76
N LEU A 230 -0.77 5.84 -29.90
CA LEU A 230 -1.48 4.76 -29.21
C LEU A 230 -2.43 5.31 -28.14
N TYR A 231 -1.99 6.34 -27.44
CA TYR A 231 -2.70 7.05 -26.40
C TYR A 231 -2.80 8.53 -26.77
N PRO A 232 -3.54 8.87 -27.84
CA PRO A 232 -3.71 10.25 -28.21
C PRO A 232 -4.41 10.99 -27.06
N PRO A 233 -4.11 12.29 -26.85
CA PRO A 233 -4.86 13.09 -25.91
C PRO A 233 -6.36 12.96 -26.21
N LEU A 234 -7.15 12.73 -25.18
CA LEU A 234 -8.60 12.65 -25.33
C LEU A 234 -9.13 13.93 -25.96
N THR A 235 -10.21 13.82 -26.73
CA THR A 235 -11.00 15.01 -27.07
C THR A 235 -11.64 15.57 -25.80
N PHE A 236 -12.01 16.86 -25.82
CA PHE A 236 -12.74 17.44 -24.70
C PHE A 236 -14.04 16.66 -24.39
N GLU A 237 -14.75 16.22 -25.44
CA GLU A 237 -15.97 15.46 -25.29
C GLU A 237 -15.75 14.08 -24.65
N GLU A 238 -14.69 13.36 -25.02
CA GLU A 238 -14.30 12.09 -24.39
C GLU A 238 -13.86 12.30 -22.94
N TYR A 239 -13.07 13.35 -22.69
CA TYR A 239 -12.59 13.70 -21.36
C TYR A 239 -13.74 14.03 -20.40
N MET A 240 -14.79 14.70 -20.90
CA MET A 240 -15.97 15.05 -20.11
C MET A 240 -16.98 13.91 -19.93
N ALA A 241 -16.90 12.83 -20.72
CA ALA A 241 -17.92 11.79 -20.80
C ALA A 241 -18.19 11.10 -19.45
N ASP A 242 -17.12 10.84 -18.68
CA ASP A 242 -17.20 10.10 -17.41
C ASP A 242 -17.38 11.01 -16.18
N MET A 243 -17.35 12.33 -16.35
CA MET A 243 -17.40 13.27 -15.22
C MET A 243 -18.79 13.40 -14.60
N ASN A 244 -19.86 13.00 -15.30
CA ASN A 244 -21.24 13.00 -14.80
C ASN A 244 -21.67 14.32 -14.11
N VAL A 245 -21.29 15.46 -14.71
CA VAL A 245 -21.59 16.82 -14.24
C VAL A 245 -22.71 17.45 -15.09
N ASP A 246 -23.57 18.26 -14.46
CA ASP A 246 -24.64 19.00 -15.15
C ASP A 246 -24.20 20.45 -15.39
N LEU A 247 -23.76 20.74 -16.62
CA LEU A 247 -23.14 22.02 -16.97
C LEU A 247 -24.03 22.84 -17.90
N THR A 248 -24.02 24.16 -17.71
CA THR A 248 -24.61 25.07 -18.70
C THR A 248 -23.79 25.08 -20.00
N LYS A 249 -24.42 25.52 -21.09
CA LYS A 249 -23.72 25.69 -22.38
C LYS A 249 -22.55 26.68 -22.30
N GLU A 250 -22.65 27.69 -21.44
CA GLU A 250 -21.59 28.68 -21.25
C GLU A 250 -20.39 28.07 -20.51
N GLU A 251 -20.64 27.30 -19.45
CA GLU A 251 -19.58 26.60 -18.72
C GLU A 251 -18.88 25.57 -19.61
N LEU A 252 -19.64 24.79 -20.39
CA LEU A 252 -19.09 23.82 -21.32
C LEU A 252 -18.14 24.47 -22.34
N ALA A 253 -18.51 25.64 -22.87
CA ALA A 253 -17.66 26.38 -23.80
C ALA A 253 -16.37 26.88 -23.13
N LYS A 254 -16.46 27.40 -21.89
CA LYS A 254 -15.28 27.85 -21.13
C LYS A 254 -14.33 26.69 -20.80
N LEU A 255 -14.89 25.57 -20.33
CA LEU A 255 -14.14 24.36 -20.03
C LEU A 255 -13.42 23.83 -21.27
N LYS A 256 -14.11 23.79 -22.43
CA LYS A 256 -13.49 23.39 -23.69
C LYS A 256 -12.29 24.26 -24.06
N THR A 257 -12.42 25.58 -23.95
CA THR A 257 -11.30 26.50 -24.19
C THR A 257 -10.14 26.25 -23.22
N LEU A 258 -10.42 26.11 -21.93
CA LEU A 258 -9.38 25.84 -20.93
C LEU A 258 -8.67 24.50 -21.18
N TYR A 259 -9.42 23.46 -21.55
CA TYR A 259 -8.88 22.15 -21.91
C TYR A 259 -7.94 22.23 -23.11
N GLU A 260 -8.37 22.86 -24.21
CA GLU A 260 -7.56 23.00 -25.42
C GLU A 260 -6.30 23.85 -25.17
N GLU A 261 -6.40 24.90 -24.34
CA GLU A 261 -5.27 25.72 -23.93
C GLU A 261 -4.29 24.96 -23.02
N ALA A 262 -4.79 24.13 -22.10
CA ALA A 262 -3.96 23.29 -21.24
C ALA A 262 -3.19 22.25 -22.05
N GLN A 263 -3.87 21.51 -22.92
CA GLN A 263 -3.27 20.53 -23.83
C GLN A 263 -2.19 21.15 -24.73
N LYS A 264 -2.44 22.37 -25.22
CA LYS A 264 -1.44 23.10 -25.99
C LYS A 264 -0.21 23.46 -25.14
N ALA A 265 -0.41 23.96 -23.92
CA ALA A 265 0.69 24.31 -23.03
C ALA A 265 1.54 23.08 -22.67
N GLU A 266 0.91 21.92 -22.42
CA GLU A 266 1.62 20.65 -22.19
C GLU A 266 2.46 20.23 -23.39
N LYS A 267 1.90 20.33 -24.60
CA LYS A 267 2.63 20.04 -25.84
C LYS A 267 3.82 20.98 -26.06
N ASP A 268 3.67 22.25 -25.68
CA ASP A 268 4.73 23.27 -25.74
C ASP A 268 5.70 23.17 -24.54
N LYS A 269 5.48 22.22 -23.61
CA LYS A 269 6.24 21.99 -22.37
C LYS A 269 6.25 23.19 -21.41
N ASP A 270 5.18 23.96 -21.40
CA ASP A 270 4.93 25.07 -20.47
C ASP A 270 4.08 24.58 -19.30
N GLU A 271 4.73 23.94 -18.33
CA GLU A 271 4.09 23.31 -17.17
C GLU A 271 3.33 24.30 -16.28
N GLU A 272 3.85 25.52 -16.10
CA GLU A 272 3.22 26.55 -15.27
C GLU A 272 1.91 27.02 -15.91
N LEU A 273 1.92 27.27 -17.22
CA LEU A 273 0.70 27.65 -17.93
C LEU A 273 -0.31 26.51 -17.95
N ALA A 274 0.12 25.27 -18.22
CA ALA A 274 -0.73 24.09 -18.20
C ALA A 274 -1.44 23.93 -16.85
N MET A 275 -0.68 23.99 -15.75
CA MET A 275 -1.21 23.90 -14.39
C MET A 275 -2.27 24.97 -14.13
N LYS A 276 -1.98 26.22 -14.47
CA LYS A 276 -2.93 27.32 -14.29
C LYS A 276 -4.23 27.12 -15.08
N LYS A 277 -4.17 26.53 -16.28
CA LYS A 277 -5.36 26.24 -17.09
C LYS A 277 -6.17 25.09 -16.50
N TRP A 278 -5.51 24.05 -16.01
CA TRP A 278 -6.16 22.96 -15.30
C TRP A 278 -6.81 23.42 -13.99
N ASP A 279 -6.14 24.27 -13.21
CA ASP A 279 -6.71 24.82 -11.98
C ASP A 279 -8.00 25.58 -12.27
N ALA A 280 -7.98 26.49 -13.25
CA ALA A 280 -9.17 27.23 -13.67
C ALA A 280 -10.28 26.30 -14.22
N PHE A 281 -9.89 25.21 -14.89
CA PHE A 281 -10.83 24.20 -15.38
C PHE A 281 -11.55 23.50 -14.21
N TYR A 282 -10.79 23.04 -13.21
CA TYR A 282 -11.37 22.38 -12.03
C TYR A 282 -12.12 23.33 -11.10
N GLU A 283 -11.74 24.61 -11.02
CA GLU A 283 -12.53 25.62 -10.30
C GLU A 283 -13.95 25.75 -10.84
N ILE A 284 -14.13 25.68 -12.16
CA ILE A 284 -15.45 25.70 -12.79
C ILE A 284 -16.22 24.40 -12.50
N LEU A 285 -15.56 23.24 -12.54
CA LEU A 285 -16.22 21.95 -12.33
C LEU A 285 -16.59 21.66 -10.88
N ARG A 286 -15.79 22.14 -9.93
CA ARG A 286 -15.88 21.82 -8.50
C ARG A 286 -17.30 21.89 -7.92
N PRO A 287 -18.11 22.95 -8.18
CA PRO A 287 -19.49 23.03 -7.67
C PRO A 287 -20.45 21.98 -8.25
N HIS A 288 -20.11 21.37 -9.39
CA HIS A 288 -20.95 20.42 -10.11
C HIS A 288 -20.73 18.97 -9.70
N PHE A 289 -19.64 18.68 -8.97
CA PHE A 289 -19.45 17.35 -8.41
C PHE A 289 -20.47 17.09 -7.31
N LYS A 290 -21.25 16.02 -7.51
CA LYS A 290 -22.19 15.54 -6.51
C LYS A 290 -21.39 14.82 -5.42
N PRO A 291 -21.42 15.30 -4.17
CA PRO A 291 -20.75 14.61 -3.09
C PRO A 291 -21.45 13.29 -2.83
N VAL A 292 -20.66 12.33 -2.33
CA VAL A 292 -21.21 11.08 -1.81
C VAL A 292 -22.20 11.43 -0.68
N PRO A 293 -23.38 10.81 -0.59
CA PRO A 293 -24.25 11.01 0.57
C PRO A 293 -23.54 10.60 1.86
N PHE A 294 -23.76 11.33 2.96
CA PHE A 294 -23.15 11.00 4.25
C PHE A 294 -23.40 9.55 4.67
N GLU A 295 -24.62 9.05 4.45
CA GLU A 295 -25.00 7.68 4.80
C GLU A 295 -24.21 6.64 3.99
N GLU A 296 -23.90 6.94 2.73
CA GLU A 296 -23.06 6.08 1.87
C GLU A 296 -21.60 6.16 2.30
N TYR A 297 -21.10 7.36 2.61
CA TYR A 297 -19.75 7.56 3.12
C TYR A 297 -19.50 6.81 4.44
N MET A 298 -20.52 6.75 5.30
CA MET A 298 -20.46 6.02 6.57
C MET A 298 -20.69 4.52 6.44
N ALA A 299 -21.14 4.02 5.27
CA ALA A 299 -21.50 2.61 5.09
C ALA A 299 -20.29 1.67 5.22
N ASP A 300 -19.09 2.17 4.92
CA ASP A 300 -17.83 1.42 5.03
C ASP A 300 -17.32 1.30 6.48
N ILE A 301 -17.98 1.96 7.44
CA ILE A 301 -17.60 1.87 8.86
C ILE A 301 -18.29 0.65 9.50
N GLU A 302 -17.49 -0.38 9.79
CA GLU A 302 -17.97 -1.68 10.28
C GLU A 302 -18.30 -1.73 11.78
N PHE A 303 -18.22 -0.60 12.50
CA PHE A 303 -18.52 -0.52 13.93
C PHE A 303 -19.66 0.45 14.25
N SER A 304 -20.36 0.16 15.35
CA SER A 304 -21.47 0.99 15.81
C SER A 304 -20.99 2.30 16.42
N ILE A 305 -21.59 3.40 15.97
CA ILE A 305 -21.33 4.76 16.49
C ILE A 305 -22.54 5.22 17.30
N SER A 306 -22.30 5.97 18.38
CA SER A 306 -23.41 6.52 19.17
C SER A 306 -24.25 7.50 18.34
N ASN A 307 -25.57 7.55 18.57
CA ASN A 307 -26.44 8.49 17.85
C ASN A 307 -25.99 9.96 18.00
N ALA A 308 -25.42 10.32 19.15
CA ALA A 308 -24.93 11.67 19.41
C ALA A 308 -23.70 12.01 18.55
N ASP A 309 -22.76 11.08 18.41
CA ASP A 309 -21.56 11.30 17.60
C ASP A 309 -21.87 11.15 16.11
N TYR A 310 -22.78 10.26 15.72
CA TYR A 310 -23.26 10.15 14.33
C TYR A 310 -23.83 11.48 13.82
N ALA A 311 -24.57 12.21 14.67
CA ALA A 311 -25.08 13.54 14.34
C ALA A 311 -23.95 14.58 14.17
N LYS A 312 -22.90 14.54 15.00
CA LYS A 312 -21.73 15.43 14.86
C LYS A 312 -20.94 15.13 13.60
N LEU A 313 -20.71 13.85 13.31
CA LEU A 313 -20.03 13.39 12.10
C LEU A 313 -20.77 13.90 10.86
N LYS A 314 -22.10 13.77 10.83
CA LYS A 314 -22.92 14.30 9.75
C LYS A 314 -22.71 15.80 9.54
N GLN A 315 -22.72 16.57 10.63
CA GLN A 315 -22.49 18.02 10.57
C GLN A 315 -21.10 18.36 10.00
N HIS A 316 -20.04 17.74 10.53
CA HIS A 316 -18.68 17.99 10.05
C HIS A 316 -18.51 17.58 8.58
N TYR A 317 -19.08 16.44 8.19
CA TYR A 317 -19.08 15.96 6.81
C TYR A 317 -19.75 16.94 5.86
N GLU A 318 -21.00 17.32 6.14
CA GLU A 318 -21.78 18.22 5.28
C GLU A 318 -21.12 19.61 5.18
N GLU A 319 -20.52 20.10 6.26
CA GLU A 319 -19.78 21.36 6.26
C GLU A 319 -18.48 21.27 5.47
N ALA A 320 -17.70 20.20 5.64
CA ALA A 320 -16.47 19.95 4.88
C ALA A 320 -16.75 19.93 3.37
N VAL A 321 -17.73 19.12 2.95
CA VAL A 321 -18.16 19.00 1.56
C VAL A 321 -18.61 20.34 0.98
N ALA A 322 -19.41 21.11 1.73
CA ALA A 322 -19.88 22.41 1.28
C ALA A 322 -18.74 23.45 1.12
N LEU A 323 -17.69 23.34 1.94
CA LEU A 323 -16.48 24.18 1.84
C LEU A 323 -15.62 23.76 0.66
N GLU A 324 -15.45 22.46 0.42
CA GLU A 324 -14.73 21.92 -0.75
C GLU A 324 -15.38 22.36 -2.05
N GLN A 325 -16.72 22.35 -2.13
CA GLN A 325 -17.44 22.85 -3.31
C GLN A 325 -17.21 24.35 -3.58
N LYS A 326 -16.84 25.12 -2.54
CA LYS A 326 -16.49 26.55 -2.65
C LYS A 326 -15.00 26.80 -2.86
N GLY A 327 -14.17 25.75 -2.81
CA GLY A 327 -12.70 25.86 -2.88
C GLY A 327 -12.06 26.40 -1.60
N GLU A 328 -12.75 26.28 -0.46
CA GLU A 328 -12.23 26.67 0.86
C GLU A 328 -11.46 25.51 1.51
N ASP A 329 -10.48 24.96 0.80
CA ASP A 329 -9.83 23.66 1.09
C ASP A 329 -9.21 23.59 2.50
N GLU A 330 -8.62 24.70 3.00
CA GLU A 330 -8.04 24.76 4.34
C GLU A 330 -9.11 24.57 5.43
N LYS A 331 -10.25 25.25 5.30
CA LYS A 331 -11.36 25.14 6.26
C LYS A 331 -12.09 23.80 6.15
N ALA A 332 -12.22 23.26 4.95
CA ALA A 332 -12.70 21.90 4.76
C ALA A 332 -11.80 20.90 5.49
N GLY A 333 -10.47 21.08 5.40
CA GLY A 333 -9.49 20.29 6.13
C GLY A 333 -9.70 20.29 7.64
N GLU A 334 -10.01 21.44 8.25
CA GLU A 334 -10.33 21.55 9.69
C GLU A 334 -11.59 20.73 10.05
N GLN A 335 -12.61 20.74 9.21
CA GLN A 335 -13.83 19.96 9.42
C GLN A 335 -13.57 18.45 9.29
N TRP A 336 -12.74 18.03 8.34
CA TRP A 336 -12.32 16.64 8.23
C TRP A 336 -11.49 16.19 9.43
N GLU A 337 -10.58 17.02 9.94
CA GLU A 337 -9.83 16.71 11.16
C GLU A 337 -10.78 16.52 12.35
N ALA A 338 -11.75 17.42 12.52
CA ALA A 338 -12.77 17.29 13.56
C ALA A 338 -13.62 16.02 13.38
N PHE A 339 -13.98 15.67 12.14
CA PHE A 339 -14.68 14.44 11.81
C PHE A 339 -13.90 13.20 12.28
N TYR A 340 -12.63 13.06 11.89
CA TYR A 340 -11.82 11.90 12.27
C TYR A 340 -11.56 11.84 13.78
N LYS A 341 -11.37 12.99 14.43
CA LYS A 341 -11.21 13.06 15.88
C LYS A 341 -12.42 12.50 16.66
N VAL A 342 -13.63 12.62 16.10
CA VAL A 342 -14.83 11.98 16.68
C VAL A 342 -14.78 10.46 16.50
N LEU A 343 -14.20 9.95 15.42
CA LEU A 343 -14.06 8.52 15.14
C LEU A 343 -12.90 7.85 15.88
N ASP A 344 -11.84 8.57 16.24
CA ASP A 344 -10.62 8.00 16.86
C ASP A 344 -10.91 7.02 18.01
N PRO A 345 -11.79 7.32 18.99
CA PRO A 345 -12.07 6.38 20.08
C PRO A 345 -12.74 5.09 19.61
N TYR A 346 -13.54 5.16 18.54
CA TYR A 346 -14.20 3.98 17.96
C TYR A 346 -13.20 3.13 17.19
N TYR A 347 -12.27 3.73 16.45
CA TYR A 347 -11.17 3.00 15.81
C TYR A 347 -10.30 2.31 16.84
N GLU A 348 -9.92 3.01 17.92
CA GLU A 348 -9.11 2.41 18.99
C GLU A 348 -9.84 1.25 19.69
N ALA A 349 -11.14 1.42 19.99
CA ALA A 349 -11.94 0.39 20.63
C ALA A 349 -12.18 -0.85 19.73
N ASN A 350 -12.15 -0.67 18.41
CA ASN A 350 -12.34 -1.73 17.43
C ASN A 350 -11.02 -2.19 16.78
N ARG A 351 -9.88 -1.70 17.27
CA ARG A 351 -8.57 -2.06 16.75
C ARG A 351 -8.36 -3.56 16.86
N GLU A 352 -7.90 -4.15 15.77
CA GLU A 352 -7.63 -5.58 15.71
C GLU A 352 -6.47 -5.95 16.65
N ILE A 353 -6.64 -7.06 17.37
CA ILE A 353 -5.53 -7.72 18.07
C ILE A 353 -4.81 -8.60 17.06
N LEU A 354 -3.54 -8.30 16.82
CA LEU A 354 -2.71 -9.01 15.85
C LEU A 354 -2.19 -10.32 16.46
N ILE A 355 -2.45 -11.44 15.81
CA ILE A 355 -2.09 -12.78 16.28
C ILE A 355 -1.24 -13.48 15.24
N SER A 356 -0.05 -13.91 15.66
CA SER A 356 0.78 -14.86 14.93
C SER A 356 0.38 -16.29 15.34
N PRO A 357 -0.37 -17.03 14.50
CA PRO A 357 -0.87 -18.36 14.82
C PRO A 357 0.25 -19.40 14.93
N SER A 358 0.30 -20.11 16.07
CA SER A 358 1.07 -21.36 16.25
C SER A 358 0.27 -22.57 15.78
N LYS A 359 -1.07 -22.48 15.78
CA LYS A 359 -1.98 -23.54 15.33
C LYS A 359 -3.34 -22.96 14.94
N LEU A 360 -3.91 -23.52 13.87
CA LEU A 360 -5.30 -23.31 13.47
C LEU A 360 -6.05 -24.63 13.59
N THR A 361 -7.24 -24.60 14.18
CA THR A 361 -8.16 -25.75 14.17
C THR A 361 -9.41 -25.34 13.41
N PHE A 362 -9.67 -26.04 12.32
CA PHE A 362 -10.77 -25.75 11.40
C PHE A 362 -11.45 -27.04 10.93
N ASN A 363 -12.78 -27.11 11.01
CA ASN A 363 -13.56 -28.34 10.70
C ASN A 363 -13.03 -29.63 11.37
N GLY A 364 -12.53 -29.51 12.60
CA GLY A 364 -11.97 -30.64 13.36
C GLY A 364 -10.58 -31.11 12.90
N GLN A 365 -9.93 -30.36 11.99
CA GLN A 365 -8.56 -30.60 11.55
C GLN A 365 -7.62 -29.54 12.11
N ASP A 366 -6.43 -29.98 12.49
CA ASP A 366 -5.38 -29.14 13.04
C ASP A 366 -4.33 -28.83 11.96
N PHE A 367 -3.98 -27.56 11.84
CA PHE A 367 -2.95 -27.04 10.94
C PHE A 367 -1.92 -26.27 11.76
N THR A 368 -0.65 -26.60 11.58
CA THR A 368 0.47 -25.89 12.21
C THR A 368 1.36 -25.29 11.12
N PRO A 369 2.01 -24.13 11.36
CA PRO A 369 2.97 -23.56 10.44
C PRO A 369 4.04 -24.58 10.04
N GLU A 370 4.59 -24.45 8.82
CA GLU A 370 5.70 -25.30 8.41
C GLU A 370 6.92 -25.01 9.29
N PRO A 371 7.66 -26.05 9.73
CA PRO A 371 8.87 -25.83 10.48
C PRO A 371 9.88 -25.08 9.62
N GLU A 372 10.66 -24.19 10.25
CA GLU A 372 11.81 -23.54 9.62
C GLU A 372 12.82 -24.63 9.22
N THR A 373 12.74 -25.12 7.99
CA THR A 373 13.72 -26.12 7.51
C THR A 373 15.07 -25.43 7.28
N ASN A 374 16.08 -25.92 7.99
CA ASN A 374 17.47 -25.42 8.01
C ASN A 374 18.27 -25.68 6.72
#